data_AF-A0A5M9ZGB4-F1
#
_entry.id   AF-A0A5M9ZGB4-F1
#
_cell.length_a   1.000
_cell.length_b   1.000
_cell.length_c   1.000
_cell.angle_alpha   90.00
_cell.angle_beta   90.00
_cell.angle_gamma   90.00
#
_symmetry.space_group_name_H-M   'P 1'
#
loop_
_entity.id
_entity.type
_entity.pdbx_description
1 polymer ?
#
loop_
_entity_poly.entity_id
_entity_poly.type
_entity_poly.pdbx_seq_one_letter_code
_entity_poly.pdbx_strand_id
1 'polypeptide(L)'
;MWSADVALLAAGYALSDIEPPDGFHAVCTEGGRLAFVTPLDTLDASVRARLTARALRWLADPRHARPDGPPPRIDVIRAAGGRWRVERDAWPIG
;
A
#
# COMPACT_ATOMS: atom_id res chain seq x y z
N MET A 1 16.19 -8.03 13.23
CA MET A 1 14.96 -7.21 13.17
C MET A 1 14.39 -7.38 11.77
N TRP A 2 13.17 -7.89 11.60
CA TRP A 2 12.56 -7.97 10.26
C TRP A 2 12.11 -6.59 9.82
N SER A 3 12.38 -6.17 8.59
CA SER A 3 11.88 -4.91 8.02
C SER A 3 10.44 -5.06 7.51
N ALA A 4 9.76 -3.94 7.28
CA ALA A 4 8.44 -3.93 6.66
C ALA A 4 8.45 -4.59 5.27
N ASP A 5 9.52 -4.41 4.49
CA ASP A 5 9.69 -5.05 3.18
C ASP A 5 9.73 -6.57 3.27
N VAL A 6 10.51 -7.12 4.22
CA VAL A 6 10.57 -8.57 4.46
C VAL A 6 9.20 -9.11 4.86
N ALA A 7 8.44 -8.34 5.64
CA ALA A 7 7.08 -8.73 6.02
C ALA A 7 6.10 -8.72 4.85
N LEU A 8 6.21 -7.75 3.93
CA LEU A 8 5.40 -7.69 2.72
C LEU A 8 5.72 -8.86 1.78
N LEU A 9 7.00 -9.14 1.54
CA LEU A 9 7.43 -10.29 0.76
C LEU A 9 6.92 -11.61 1.37
N ALA A 10 7.06 -11.78 2.69
CA ALA A 10 6.54 -12.95 3.41
C ALA A 10 5.01 -13.05 3.38
N ALA A 11 4.30 -11.92 3.22
CA ALA A 11 2.85 -11.88 3.08
C ALA A 11 2.38 -12.14 1.62
N GLY A 12 3.30 -12.33 0.67
CA GLY A 12 2.98 -12.66 -0.72
C GLY A 12 2.94 -11.46 -1.67
N TYR A 13 3.40 -10.29 -1.24
CA TYR A 13 3.50 -9.12 -2.10
C TYR A 13 4.77 -9.16 -2.95
N ALA A 14 4.65 -8.72 -4.20
CA ALA A 14 5.79 -8.30 -5.00
C ALA A 14 5.96 -6.79 -4.88
N LEU A 15 7.11 -6.34 -4.38
CA LEU A 15 7.45 -4.92 -4.23
C LEU A 15 7.72 -4.31 -5.61
N SER A 16 7.23 -3.09 -5.83
CA SER A 16 7.59 -2.29 -7.00
C SER A 16 8.91 -1.57 -6.78
N ASP A 17 9.71 -1.42 -7.84
CA ASP A 17 10.91 -0.56 -7.84
C ASP A 17 10.55 0.93 -8.01
N ILE A 18 9.26 1.25 -8.17
CA ILE A 18 8.78 2.62 -8.33
C ILE A 18 8.61 3.27 -6.95
N GLU A 19 9.04 4.53 -6.86
CA GLU A 19 8.88 5.33 -5.65
C GLU A 19 7.39 5.44 -5.24
N PRO A 20 7.05 5.10 -3.99
CA PRO A 20 5.69 5.21 -3.51
C PRO A 20 5.29 6.68 -3.31
N PRO A 21 3.99 7.01 -3.43
CA PRO A 21 3.54 8.36 -3.12
C PRO A 21 3.72 8.69 -1.63
N ASP A 22 3.88 9.98 -1.31
CA ASP A 22 4.08 10.45 0.07
C ASP A 22 3.13 9.81 1.10
N GLY A 23 3.69 9.30 2.18
CA GLY A 23 2.93 8.68 3.26
C GLY A 23 2.56 7.21 3.01
N PHE A 24 3.02 6.64 1.90
CA PHE A 24 3.04 5.19 1.70
C PHE A 24 4.46 4.66 1.90
N HIS A 25 4.54 3.46 2.45
CA HIS A 25 5.78 2.71 2.60
C HIS A 25 6.19 2.06 1.28
N ALA A 26 5.22 1.50 0.54
CA ALA A 26 5.48 0.83 -0.72
C ALA A 26 4.24 0.82 -1.62
N VAL A 27 4.48 0.71 -2.93
CA VAL A 27 3.49 0.27 -3.91
C VAL A 27 3.85 -1.16 -4.30
N CYS A 28 2.90 -2.07 -4.17
CA CYS A 28 3.12 -3.50 -4.33
C CYS A 28 2.07 -4.11 -5.25
N THR A 29 2.29 -5.36 -5.67
CA THR A 29 1.25 -6.18 -6.30
C THR A 29 1.04 -7.48 -5.52
N GLU A 30 -0.21 -7.93 -5.42
CA GLU A 30 -0.58 -9.24 -4.87
C GLU A 30 -1.68 -9.82 -5.76
N GLY A 31 -1.44 -11.00 -6.34
CA GLY A 31 -2.42 -11.63 -7.25
C GLY A 31 -2.83 -10.77 -8.44
N GLY A 32 -1.92 -9.95 -8.97
CA GLY A 32 -2.20 -9.02 -10.08
C GLY A 32 -2.94 -7.73 -9.68
N ARG A 33 -3.28 -7.56 -8.41
CA ARG A 33 -3.91 -6.33 -7.89
C ARG A 33 -2.85 -5.41 -7.28
N LEU A 34 -2.91 -4.13 -7.65
CA LEU A 34 -2.05 -3.10 -7.07
C LEU A 34 -2.50 -2.75 -5.64
N ALA A 35 -1.54 -2.69 -4.73
CA ALA A 35 -1.75 -2.35 -3.33
C ALA A 35 -0.81 -1.22 -2.90
N PHE A 36 -1.39 -0.15 -2.37
CA PHE A 36 -0.65 0.94 -1.74
C PHE A 36 -0.54 0.65 -0.24
N VAL A 37 0.67 0.38 0.24
CA VAL A 37 0.89 -0.02 1.64
C VAL A 37 1.34 1.18 2.45
N THR A 38 0.64 1.49 3.53
CA THR A 38 1.00 2.59 4.44
C THR A 38 1.23 2.09 5.87
N PRO A 39 2.25 2.61 6.59
CA PRO A 39 2.42 2.33 8.00
C PRO A 39 1.57 3.31 8.81
N LEU A 40 0.51 2.83 9.45
CA LEU A 40 -0.37 3.68 10.25
C LEU A 40 -0.75 3.01 11.57
N ASP A 41 -0.55 3.76 12.65
CA ASP A 41 -1.07 3.42 13.98
C ASP A 41 -2.50 3.98 14.19
N THR A 42 -2.87 5.02 13.43
CA THR A 42 -4.19 5.67 13.52
C THR A 42 -4.73 6.03 12.14
N LEU A 43 -6.01 5.72 11.92
CA LEU A 43 -6.70 5.79 10.63
C LEU A 43 -7.99 6.59 10.72
N ASP A 44 -7.88 7.90 10.93
CA ASP A 44 -9.02 8.80 10.85
C ASP A 44 -9.42 9.13 9.40
N ALA A 45 -10.59 9.73 9.23
CA ALA A 45 -11.16 10.06 7.93
C ALA A 45 -10.30 11.06 7.13
N SER A 46 -9.60 11.99 7.79
CA SER A 46 -8.77 13.00 7.14
C SER A 46 -7.50 12.38 6.57
N VAL A 47 -6.84 11.50 7.34
CA VAL A 47 -5.69 10.73 6.89
C VAL A 47 -6.06 9.85 5.70
N ARG A 48 -7.19 9.13 5.78
CA ARG A 48 -7.70 8.30 4.67
C ARG A 48 -7.92 9.15 3.41
N ALA A 49 -8.65 10.26 3.52
CA ALA A 49 -8.91 11.14 2.38
C ALA A 49 -7.62 11.66 1.74
N ARG A 50 -6.64 12.08 2.56
CA ARG A 50 -5.35 12.57 2.08
C ARG A 50 -4.55 11.48 1.35
N LEU A 51 -4.48 10.28 1.92
CA LEU A 51 -3.75 9.16 1.32
C LEU A 51 -4.45 8.67 0.04
N THR A 52 -5.77 8.58 0.03
CA THR A 52 -6.54 8.27 -1.18
C THR A 52 -6.28 9.29 -2.27
N ALA A 53 -6.29 10.60 -1.97
CA ALA A 53 -5.98 11.64 -2.96
C ALA A 53 -4.54 11.57 -3.50
N ARG A 54 -3.59 11.08 -2.70
CA ARG A 54 -2.21 10.86 -3.15
C ARG A 54 -2.09 9.61 -4.04
N ALA A 55 -2.73 8.51 -3.66
CA ALA A 55 -2.79 7.30 -4.48
C ALA A 55 -3.47 7.59 -5.83
N LEU A 56 -4.58 8.33 -5.84
CA LEU A 56 -5.25 8.74 -7.08
C LEU A 56 -4.37 9.60 -7.98
N ARG A 57 -3.61 10.55 -7.42
CA ARG A 57 -2.66 11.36 -8.20
C ARG A 57 -1.53 10.51 -8.78
N TRP A 58 -1.01 9.57 -7.99
CA TRP A 58 0.01 8.63 -8.45
C TRP A 58 -0.52 7.74 -9.59
N LEU A 59 -1.75 7.24 -9.48
CA LEU A 59 -2.42 6.43 -10.51
C LEU A 59 -2.73 7.21 -11.80
N ALA A 60 -2.87 8.54 -11.70
CA ALA A 60 -3.10 9.41 -12.85
C ALA A 60 -1.81 9.76 -13.61
N ASP A 61 -0.63 9.46 -13.04
CA ASP A 61 0.65 9.71 -13.70
C ASP A 61 0.91 8.60 -14.75
N PRO A 62 1.03 8.94 -16.05
CA PRO A 62 1.23 7.96 -17.12
C PRO A 62 2.57 7.24 -17.04
N ARG A 63 3.52 7.72 -16.23
CA ARG A 63 4.82 7.04 -16.00
C ARG A 63 4.67 5.79 -15.14
N HIS A 64 3.58 5.67 -14.40
CA HIS A 64 3.31 4.51 -13.57
C HIS A 64 2.45 3.51 -14.34
N ALA A 65 3.06 2.39 -14.74
CA ALA A 65 2.32 1.31 -15.38
C ALA A 65 1.25 0.77 -14.41
N ARG A 66 -0.02 0.87 -14.81
CA ARG A 66 -1.10 0.24 -14.06
C ARG A 66 -1.25 -1.20 -14.55
N PRO A 67 -1.17 -2.21 -13.67
CA PRO A 67 -1.44 -3.58 -14.07
C PRO A 67 -2.90 -3.71 -14.53
N ASP A 68 -3.12 -4.44 -15.62
CA ASP A 68 -4.45 -4.90 -16.02
C ASP A 68 -4.96 -5.87 -14.94
N GLY A 69 -5.91 -5.42 -14.14
CA GLY A 69 -6.31 -6.17 -12.96
C GLY A 69 -7.41 -5.50 -12.14
N PRO A 70 -7.73 -6.08 -10.98
CA PRO A 70 -8.75 -5.55 -10.10
C PRO A 70 -8.45 -4.09 -9.68
N PRO A 71 -9.47 -3.32 -9.24
CA PRO A 71 -9.28 -1.97 -8.75
C PRO A 71 -8.23 -1.90 -7.64
N PRO A 72 -7.32 -0.92 -7.63
CA PRO A 72 -6.29 -0.82 -6.61
C PRO A 72 -6.88 -0.62 -5.21
N ARG A 73 -6.11 -0.95 -4.18
CA ARG A 73 -6.53 -0.82 -2.76
C ARG A 73 -5.44 -0.18 -1.91
N ILE A 74 -5.83 0.21 -0.70
CA ILE A 74 -4.89 0.61 0.35
C ILE A 74 -4.84 -0.49 1.42
N ASP A 75 -3.61 -0.90 1.74
CA ASP A 75 -3.29 -1.87 2.77
C ASP A 75 -2.48 -1.18 3.89
N VAL A 76 -2.56 -1.71 5.10
CA VAL A 76 -1.87 -1.14 6.26
C VAL A 76 -0.88 -2.15 6.81
N ILE A 77 0.35 -1.71 7.05
CA ILE A 77 1.38 -2.53 7.70
C ILE A 77 1.71 -1.98 9.08
N ARG A 78 1.70 -2.84 10.10
CA ARG A 78 1.97 -2.44 11.49
C ARG A 78 2.84 -3.44 12.23
N ALA A 79 3.69 -2.94 13.11
CA ALA A 79 4.44 -3.75 14.06
C ALA A 79 3.60 -3.95 15.33
N ALA A 80 3.21 -5.18 15.62
CA ALA A 80 2.43 -5.55 16.80
C ALA A 80 3.07 -6.74 17.51
N GLY A 81 3.51 -6.54 18.76
CA GLY A 81 4.10 -7.60 19.59
C GLY A 81 5.35 -8.24 18.99
N GLY A 82 6.21 -7.43 18.35
CA GLY A 82 7.44 -7.90 17.71
C GLY A 82 7.23 -8.62 16.36
N ARG A 83 6.01 -8.62 15.83
CA ARG A 83 5.68 -9.17 14.51
C ARG A 83 5.06 -8.10 13.63
N TRP A 84 5.34 -8.16 12.34
CA TRP A 84 4.64 -7.36 11.35
C TRP A 84 3.32 -8.01 10.98
N ARG A 85 2.27 -7.21 10.81
CA ARG A 85 0.97 -7.63 10.31
C ARG A 85 0.56 -6.71 9.18
N VAL A 86 0.06 -7.32 8.11
CA VAL A 86 -0.54 -6.62 6.98
C VAL A 86 -2.05 -6.77 7.08
N GLU A 87 -2.74 -5.65 7.10
CA GLU A 87 -4.19 -5.54 7.00
C GLU A 87 -4.53 -5.18 5.57
N ARG A 88 -5.09 -6.15 4.84
CA ARG A 88 -5.47 -6.00 3.45
C ARG A 88 -6.81 -5.30 3.33
N ASP A 89 -7.00 -4.58 2.22
CA ASP A 89 -8.27 -3.92 1.90
C ASP A 89 -8.75 -3.01 3.03
N ALA A 90 -7.80 -2.30 3.67
CA ALA A 90 -8.09 -1.43 4.81
C ALA A 90 -9.14 -0.37 4.45
N TRP A 91 -9.08 0.15 3.21
CA TRP A 91 -10.18 0.86 2.55
C TRP A 91 -9.99 0.91 1.02
N PRO A 92 -11.07 1.08 0.24
CA PRO A 92 -10.98 1.20 -1.22
C PRO A 92 -10.39 2.54 -1.67
N ILE A 93 -9.80 2.53 -2.87
CA ILE A 93 -9.44 3.75 -3.61
C ILE A 93 -10.59 4.03 -4.59
N GLY A 94 -11.63 4.72 -4.11
CA GLY A 94 -12.84 5.02 -4.88
C GLY A 94 -14.10 4.78 -4.10
#